data_AF-A0A3D2DLM1-F1
#
_entry.id   AF-A0A3D2DLM1-F1
#
_cell.length_a   1.000
_cell.length_b   1.000
_cell.length_c   1.000
_cell.angle_alpha   90.00
_cell.angle_beta   90.00
_cell.angle_gamma   90.00
#
_symmetry.space_group_name_H-M   'P 1'
#
loop_
_entity.id
_entity.type
_entity.pdbx_description
1 polymer ?
#
loop_
_entity_poly.entity_id
_entity_poly.type
_entity_poly.pdbx_seq_one_letter_code
_entity_poly.pdbx_strand_id
1 'polypeptide(L)'
;MWNYRIYKGVEAAIEAVYIWLRQVIVFYIISTLFVNAVASDKYKEYIRIVTRMILILIIISPLTGFWSNGSFIKNRFWMIYKDYMEISKKTYDISEGFSYTIEDALSKTLELKVKEILNDNNIAYDSIKVNINGNAGLSGNESLAVSSVVINAKNMKKTDIENIGHKISDETGIECSNIYIK
;
A
#
# COMPACT_ATOMS: atom_id res chain seq x y z
N MET A 1 9.13 30.39 -55.33
CA MET A 1 8.37 29.57 -54.34
C MET A 1 9.27 28.83 -53.33
N TRP A 2 10.52 28.47 -53.68
CA TRP A 2 11.47 27.80 -52.76
C TRP A 2 11.94 28.66 -51.59
N ASN A 3 12.22 29.95 -51.80
CA ASN A 3 12.66 30.86 -50.73
C ASN A 3 11.65 30.96 -49.58
N TYR A 4 10.35 31.09 -49.86
CA TYR A 4 9.31 31.26 -48.83
C TYR A 4 9.25 30.10 -47.82
N ARG A 5 9.48 28.86 -48.27
CA ARG A 5 9.51 27.68 -47.39
C ARG A 5 10.74 27.65 -46.49
N ILE A 6 11.88 28.15 -47.00
CA ILE A 6 13.13 28.24 -46.23
C ILE A 6 13.00 29.33 -45.17
N TYR A 7 12.47 30.51 -45.51
CA TYR A 7 12.24 31.60 -44.55
C TYR A 7 11.30 31.16 -43.41
N LYS A 8 10.17 30.52 -43.73
CA LYS A 8 9.22 30.03 -42.71
C LYS A 8 9.82 28.93 -41.81
N GLY A 9 10.68 28.07 -42.37
CA GLY A 9 11.40 27.06 -41.59
C GLY A 9 12.44 27.66 -40.64
N VAL A 10 13.13 28.72 -41.08
CA VAL A 10 14.12 29.44 -40.26
C VAL A 10 13.44 30.21 -39.13
N GLU A 11 12.33 30.89 -39.37
CA GLU A 11 11.57 31.59 -38.32
C GLU A 11 11.07 30.62 -37.23
N ALA A 12 10.51 29.47 -37.62
CA ALA A 12 10.06 28.45 -36.67
C ALA A 12 11.21 27.86 -35.84
N ALA A 13 12.39 27.69 -36.44
CA ALA A 13 13.58 27.23 -35.73
C ALA A 13 14.08 28.27 -34.71
N ILE A 14 14.06 29.55 -35.08
CA ILE A 14 14.43 30.65 -34.17
C ILE A 14 13.46 30.73 -32.99
N GLU A 15 12.15 30.60 -33.24
CA GLU A 15 11.13 30.59 -32.19
C GLU A 15 11.30 29.40 -31.24
N ALA A 16 11.58 28.20 -31.77
CA ALA A 16 11.84 27.01 -30.98
C ALA A 16 13.09 27.15 -30.09
N VAL A 17 14.17 27.72 -30.63
CA VAL A 17 15.40 28.02 -29.86
C VAL A 17 15.13 29.06 -28.78
N TYR A 18 14.32 30.09 -29.06
CA TYR A 18 13.96 31.11 -28.08
C TYR A 18 13.14 30.54 -26.92
N ILE A 19 12.11 29.73 -27.22
CA ILE A 19 11.30 29.04 -26.21
C ILE A 19 12.18 28.10 -25.38
N TRP A 20 13.08 27.36 -26.02
CA TRP A 20 14.03 26.48 -25.34
C TRP A 20 14.95 27.25 -24.39
N LEU A 21 15.58 28.32 -24.88
CA LEU A 21 16.48 29.16 -24.09
C LEU A 21 15.76 29.77 -22.88
N ARG A 22 14.51 30.21 -23.06
CA ARG A 22 13.65 30.69 -21.97
C ARG A 22 13.45 29.62 -20.89
N GLN A 23 13.22 28.36 -21.26
CA GLN A 23 13.08 27.26 -20.28
C GLN A 23 14.38 27.01 -19.51
N VAL A 24 15.54 27.06 -20.18
CA VAL A 24 16.85 26.93 -19.52
C VAL A 24 17.04 28.02 -18.46
N ILE A 25 16.73 29.27 -18.80
CA ILE A 25 16.89 30.41 -17.89
C ILE A 25 15.94 30.28 -16.69
N VAL A 26 14.67 29.97 -16.93
CA VAL A 26 13.67 29.79 -15.85
C VAL A 26 14.08 28.64 -14.92
N PHE A 27 14.53 27.51 -15.47
CA PHE A 27 15.02 26.38 -14.68
C PHE A 27 16.23 26.76 -13.82
N TYR A 28 17.18 27.54 -14.37
CA TYR A 28 18.37 27.98 -13.64
C TYR A 28 18.02 28.88 -12.45
N ILE A 29 17.08 29.82 -12.63
CA ILE A 29 16.59 30.71 -11.56
C ILE A 29 15.93 29.89 -10.45
N ILE A 30 15.00 28.99 -10.79
CA ILE A 30 14.30 28.14 -9.82
C ILE A 30 15.28 27.22 -9.11
N SER A 31 16.23 26.62 -9.82
CA SER A 31 17.23 25.72 -9.24
C SER A 31 18.13 26.44 -8.23
N THR A 32 18.54 27.66 -8.54
CA THR A 32 19.35 28.49 -7.62
C THR A 32 18.57 28.82 -6.34
N LEU A 33 17.30 29.17 -6.48
CA LEU A 33 16.40 29.39 -5.34
C LEU A 33 16.22 28.12 -4.51
N PHE A 34 16.05 26.97 -5.16
CA PHE A 34 15.84 25.69 -4.48
C PHE A 34 17.07 25.24 -3.69
N VAL A 35 18.27 25.39 -4.27
CA VAL A 35 19.54 25.11 -3.57
C VAL A 35 19.75 26.05 -2.38
N ASN A 36 19.38 27.33 -2.51
CA ASN A 36 19.50 28.31 -1.42
C ASN A 36 18.41 28.15 -0.34
N ALA A 37 17.23 27.64 -0.68
CA ALA A 37 16.15 27.39 0.27
C ALA A 37 16.42 26.17 1.16
N VAL A 38 17.28 25.25 0.73
CA VAL A 38 17.63 24.05 1.47
C VAL A 38 18.58 24.41 2.61
N ALA A 39 18.10 24.35 3.85
CA ALA A 39 18.88 24.72 5.02
C ALA A 39 20.03 23.73 5.34
N SER A 40 19.88 22.45 5.00
CA SER A 40 20.88 21.43 5.33
C SER A 40 21.91 21.26 4.20
N ASP A 41 23.19 21.32 4.53
CA ASP A 41 24.27 21.10 3.56
C ASP A 41 24.30 19.67 2.99
N LYS A 42 23.79 18.67 3.72
CA LYS A 42 23.66 17.28 3.24
C LYS A 42 22.74 17.20 2.02
N TYR A 43 21.56 17.82 2.07
CA TYR A 43 20.60 17.82 0.95
C TYR A 43 21.01 18.72 -0.22
N LYS A 44 21.82 19.76 0.01
CA LYS A 44 22.31 20.64 -1.08
C LYS A 44 23.15 19.88 -2.10
N GLU A 45 23.95 18.90 -1.66
CA GLU A 45 24.79 18.12 -2.55
C GLU A 45 23.96 17.21 -3.49
N TYR A 46 22.97 16.50 -2.94
CA TYR A 46 22.04 15.69 -3.73
C TYR A 46 21.25 16.54 -4.72
N ILE A 47 20.72 17.67 -4.26
CA ILE A 47 19.95 18.58 -5.12
C ILE A 47 20.83 19.12 -6.24
N ARG A 48 22.09 19.49 -5.95
CA ARG A 48 23.04 19.95 -6.96
C ARG A 48 23.32 18.89 -8.03
N ILE A 49 23.44 17.62 -7.64
CA ILE A 49 23.62 16.50 -8.58
C ILE A 49 22.38 16.35 -9.47
N VAL A 50 21.18 16.36 -8.87
CA VAL A 50 19.91 16.25 -9.60
C VAL A 50 19.70 17.42 -10.56
N THR A 51 19.99 18.66 -10.12
CA THR A 51 19.93 19.85 -10.97
C THR A 51 20.85 19.73 -12.19
N ARG A 52 22.07 19.18 -12.02
CA ARG A 52 23.00 18.95 -13.14
C ARG A 52 22.46 17.92 -14.12
N MET A 53 21.85 16.84 -13.64
CA MET A 53 21.22 15.84 -14.51
C MET A 53 20.06 16.44 -15.32
N ILE A 54 19.20 17.22 -14.66
CA ILE A 54 18.07 17.88 -15.35
C ILE A 54 18.58 18.91 -16.37
N LEU A 55 19.64 19.65 -16.06
CA LEU A 55 20.24 20.60 -16.99
C LEU A 55 20.71 19.91 -18.28
N ILE A 56 21.38 18.76 -18.17
CA ILE A 56 21.83 17.96 -19.31
C ILE A 56 20.63 17.51 -20.16
N LEU A 57 19.54 17.08 -19.51
CA LEU A 57 18.30 16.70 -20.21
C LEU A 57 17.67 17.87 -20.98
N ILE A 58 17.63 19.07 -20.39
CA ILE A 58 17.08 20.27 -21.06
C ILE A 58 17.96 20.68 -22.24
N ILE A 59 19.29 20.57 -22.14
CA ILE A 59 20.22 20.91 -23.23
C ILE A 59 20.08 19.96 -24.42
N ILE A 60 19.84 18.66 -24.17
CA ILE A 60 19.69 17.63 -25.20
C ILE A 60 18.25 17.57 -25.75
N SER A 61 17.29 18.19 -25.07
CA SER A 61 15.87 18.26 -25.47
C SER A 61 15.62 18.74 -26.91
N PRO A 62 16.26 19.82 -27.43
CA PRO A 62 16.05 20.24 -28.83
C PRO A 62 16.58 19.22 -29.85
N LEU A 63 17.58 18.42 -29.50
CA LEU A 63 18.16 17.39 -30.38
C LEU A 63 17.32 16.11 -30.43
N THR A 64 16.56 15.84 -29.37
CA THR A 64 15.82 14.59 -29.20
C THR A 64 14.35 14.70 -29.61
N GLY A 65 13.87 15.90 -29.96
CA GLY A 65 12.45 16.12 -30.28
C GLY A 65 11.52 15.76 -29.12
N PHE A 66 12.08 15.62 -27.90
CA PHE A 66 11.38 15.08 -26.74
C PHE A 66 10.17 15.96 -26.37
N TRP A 67 10.27 17.27 -26.60
CA TRP A 67 9.20 18.22 -26.32
C TRP A 67 8.25 18.48 -27.50
N SER A 68 8.67 18.25 -28.75
CA SER A 68 7.83 18.52 -29.92
C SER A 68 6.66 17.53 -30.05
N ASN A 69 6.76 16.37 -29.42
CA ASN A 69 5.72 15.33 -29.38
C ASN A 69 5.15 15.16 -27.95
N GLY A 70 4.64 16.25 -27.35
CA GLY A 70 4.02 16.22 -26.02
C GLY A 70 2.89 15.18 -25.85
N SER A 71 2.32 14.68 -26.95
CA SER A 71 1.36 13.57 -26.97
C SER A 71 1.96 12.21 -26.58
N PHE A 72 3.21 11.91 -26.97
CA PHE A 72 3.85 10.63 -26.64
C PHE A 72 4.10 10.50 -25.15
N ILE A 73 4.64 11.56 -24.54
CA ILE A 73 4.95 11.59 -23.11
C ILE A 73 3.66 11.52 -22.29
N LYS A 74 2.64 12.30 -22.67
CA LYS A 74 1.32 12.28 -22.03
C LYS A 74 0.66 10.91 -22.12
N ASN A 75 0.70 10.26 -23.28
CA ASN A 75 0.11 8.92 -23.45
C ASN A 75 0.86 7.86 -22.63
N ARG A 76 2.19 7.93 -22.59
CA ARG A 76 3.00 7.01 -21.77
C ARG A 76 2.74 7.18 -20.27
N PHE A 77 2.71 8.42 -19.77
CA PHE A 77 2.37 8.68 -18.38
C PHE A 77 0.95 8.24 -18.02
N TRP A 78 -0.01 8.44 -18.93
CA TRP A 78 -1.39 8.03 -18.70
C TRP A 78 -1.55 6.50 -18.68
N MET A 79 -0.79 5.79 -19.53
CA MET A 79 -0.72 4.33 -19.52
C MET A 79 -0.12 3.81 -18.21
N ILE A 80 1.01 4.40 -17.78
CA ILE A 80 1.65 4.06 -16.50
C ILE A 80 0.68 4.30 -15.34
N TYR A 81 0.01 5.46 -15.30
CA TYR A 81 -0.96 5.77 -14.25
C TYR A 81 -2.13 4.78 -14.21
N LYS A 82 -2.63 4.36 -15.37
CA LYS A 82 -3.66 3.32 -15.46
C LYS A 82 -3.19 1.97 -14.94
N ASP A 83 -2.00 1.54 -15.34
CA ASP A 83 -1.42 0.27 -14.89
C ASP A 83 -1.24 0.27 -13.36
N TYR A 84 -0.77 1.37 -12.78
CA TYR A 84 -0.69 1.52 -11.32
C TYR A 84 -2.06 1.43 -10.64
N MET A 85 -3.09 2.08 -11.19
CA MET A 85 -4.45 2.04 -10.65
C MET A 85 -5.12 0.66 -10.77
N GLU A 86 -4.82 -0.08 -11.83
CA GLU A 86 -5.33 -1.43 -12.03
C GLU A 86 -4.66 -2.42 -11.09
N ILE A 87 -3.34 -2.31 -10.92
CA ILE A 87 -2.58 -3.11 -9.96
C ILE A 87 -3.07 -2.82 -8.54
N SER A 88 -3.24 -1.55 -8.16
CA SER A 88 -3.70 -1.20 -6.81
C SER A 88 -5.11 -1.75 -6.52
N LYS A 89 -6.00 -1.68 -7.50
CA LYS A 89 -7.35 -2.25 -7.38
C LYS A 89 -7.31 -3.77 -7.25
N LYS A 90 -6.49 -4.44 -8.08
CA LYS A 90 -6.33 -5.90 -8.02
C LYS A 90 -5.71 -6.36 -6.71
N THR A 91 -4.75 -5.62 -6.16
CA THR A 91 -4.17 -5.92 -4.84
C THR A 91 -5.15 -5.67 -3.69
N TYR A 92 -6.04 -4.69 -3.81
CA TYR A 92 -7.10 -4.46 -2.84
C TYR A 92 -8.10 -5.63 -2.82
N ASP A 93 -8.58 -6.05 -4.00
CA ASP A 93 -9.52 -7.18 -4.14
C ASP A 93 -8.90 -8.52 -3.68
N ILE A 94 -7.59 -8.71 -3.92
CA ILE A 94 -6.84 -9.91 -3.46
C ILE A 94 -6.61 -9.88 -1.94
N SER A 95 -6.43 -8.72 -1.32
CA SER A 95 -6.23 -8.58 0.13
C SER A 95 -7.49 -8.99 0.90
N GLU A 96 -8.67 -8.53 0.47
CA GLU A 96 -9.95 -8.94 1.05
C GLU A 96 -10.17 -10.45 0.88
N GLY A 97 -9.74 -10.98 -0.28
CA GLY A 97 -9.75 -12.40 -0.58
C GLY A 97 -8.84 -13.26 0.31
N PHE A 98 -7.71 -12.71 0.74
CA PHE A 98 -6.78 -13.43 1.62
C PHE A 98 -7.23 -13.34 3.09
N SER A 99 -7.84 -12.23 3.51
CA SER A 99 -8.41 -12.04 4.86
C SER A 99 -9.40 -13.14 5.23
N TYR A 100 -10.40 -13.39 4.36
CA TYR A 100 -11.41 -14.38 4.65
C TYR A 100 -10.83 -15.79 4.78
N THR A 101 -9.80 -16.13 4.00
CA THR A 101 -9.18 -17.46 4.05
C THR A 101 -8.41 -17.71 5.34
N ILE A 102 -7.75 -16.68 5.89
CA ILE A 102 -7.01 -16.81 7.15
C ILE A 102 -7.98 -16.86 8.33
N GLU A 103 -9.02 -16.03 8.34
CA GLU A 103 -10.05 -16.04 9.39
C GLU A 103 -10.74 -17.40 9.50
N ASP A 104 -11.13 -18.01 8.37
CA ASP A 104 -11.77 -19.33 8.36
C ASP A 104 -10.83 -20.44 8.88
N ALA A 105 -9.57 -20.43 8.42
CA ALA A 105 -8.57 -21.41 8.85
C ALA A 105 -8.23 -21.30 10.35
N LEU A 106 -8.11 -20.07 10.87
CA LEU A 106 -7.89 -19.82 12.30
C LEU A 106 -9.11 -20.24 13.13
N SER A 107 -10.31 -19.84 12.72
CA SER A 107 -11.57 -20.19 13.38
C SER A 107 -11.69 -21.71 13.52
N LYS A 108 -11.48 -22.44 12.43
CA LYS A 108 -11.57 -23.90 12.40
C LYS A 108 -10.52 -24.59 13.29
N THR A 109 -9.30 -24.07 13.30
CA THR A 109 -8.22 -24.61 14.15
C THR A 109 -8.53 -24.42 15.63
N LEU A 110 -9.03 -23.24 16.01
CA LEU A 110 -9.40 -22.95 17.39
C LEU A 110 -10.63 -23.75 17.82
N GLU A 111 -11.65 -23.88 16.97
CA GLU A 111 -12.78 -24.76 17.24
C GLU A 111 -12.32 -26.19 17.52
N LEU A 112 -11.39 -26.74 16.73
CA LEU A 112 -10.88 -28.09 16.94
C LEU A 112 -10.17 -28.24 18.29
N LYS A 113 -9.31 -27.28 18.66
CA LYS A 113 -8.65 -27.28 19.98
C LYS A 113 -9.65 -27.21 21.12
N VAL A 114 -10.65 -26.33 21.03
CA VAL A 114 -11.70 -26.22 22.05
C VAL A 114 -12.51 -27.52 22.15
N LYS A 115 -12.80 -28.19 21.02
CA LYS A 115 -13.48 -29.50 21.02
C LYS A 115 -12.64 -30.57 21.72
N GLU A 116 -11.34 -30.59 21.48
CA GLU A 116 -10.40 -31.52 22.13
C GLU A 116 -10.42 -31.34 23.65
N ILE A 117 -10.28 -30.09 24.13
CA ILE A 117 -10.34 -29.76 25.56
C ILE A 117 -11.67 -30.19 26.19
N LEU A 118 -12.81 -29.96 25.52
CA LEU A 118 -14.13 -30.33 26.06
C LEU A 118 -14.31 -31.85 26.12
N ASN A 119 -13.81 -32.59 25.12
CA ASN A 119 -13.85 -34.04 25.10
C ASN A 119 -12.96 -34.65 26.20
N ASP A 120 -11.75 -34.14 26.39
CA ASP A 120 -10.83 -34.58 27.44
C ASP A 120 -11.42 -34.44 28.85
N ASN A 121 -12.28 -33.43 29.04
CA ASN A 121 -12.97 -33.18 30.30
C ASN A 121 -14.37 -33.85 30.38
N ASN A 122 -14.75 -34.70 29.41
CA ASN A 122 -16.06 -35.39 29.34
C ASN A 122 -17.28 -34.44 29.31
N ILE A 123 -17.18 -33.33 28.59
CA ILE A 123 -18.21 -32.28 28.57
C ILE A 123 -19.01 -32.34 27.27
N ALA A 124 -20.31 -32.56 27.40
CA ALA A 124 -21.23 -32.50 26.26
C ALA A 124 -21.51 -31.04 25.88
N TYR A 125 -21.18 -30.66 24.65
CA TYR A 125 -21.47 -29.34 24.07
C TYR A 125 -22.42 -29.46 22.88
N ASP A 126 -23.27 -28.44 22.70
CA ASP A 126 -24.18 -28.34 21.55
C ASP A 126 -23.55 -27.57 20.38
N SER A 127 -22.78 -26.52 20.66
CA SER A 127 -22.08 -25.74 19.63
C SER A 127 -20.93 -24.92 20.21
N ILE A 128 -19.91 -24.69 19.38
CA ILE A 128 -18.78 -23.80 19.66
C ILE A 128 -18.76 -22.79 18.51
N LYS A 129 -18.69 -21.50 18.85
CA LYS A 129 -18.59 -20.42 17.85
C LYS A 129 -17.42 -19.53 18.21
N VAL A 130 -16.48 -19.41 17.28
CA VAL A 130 -15.31 -18.51 17.41
C VAL A 130 -15.58 -17.25 16.61
N ASN A 131 -15.40 -16.09 17.24
CA ASN A 131 -15.53 -14.79 16.61
C ASN A 131 -14.16 -14.12 16.53
N ILE A 132 -13.73 -13.74 15.33
CA ILE A 132 -12.43 -13.14 15.06
C ILE A 132 -12.66 -11.67 14.73
N ASN A 133 -11.87 -10.78 15.31
CA ASN A 133 -11.88 -9.36 14.98
C ASN A 133 -10.52 -8.99 14.39
N GLY A 134 -10.54 -8.48 13.17
CA GLY A 134 -9.36 -7.97 12.48
C GLY A 134 -9.73 -7.63 11.06
N ASN A 135 -9.17 -6.55 10.51
CA ASN A 135 -9.04 -6.43 9.07
C ASN A 135 -7.71 -7.10 8.74
N ALA A 136 -7.66 -8.08 7.82
CA ALA A 136 -6.36 -8.51 7.27
C ALA A 136 -5.94 -7.53 6.16
N GLY A 137 -5.80 -6.26 6.53
CA GLY A 137 -5.21 -5.23 5.70
C GLY A 137 -3.70 -5.22 5.87
N LEU A 138 -2.98 -5.02 4.77
CA LEU A 138 -1.51 -4.94 4.70
C LEU A 138 -0.91 -3.68 5.35
N SER A 139 -1.55 -3.11 6.37
CA SER A 139 -0.87 -2.22 7.31
C SER A 139 -0.16 -3.14 8.30
N GLY A 140 1.18 -3.20 8.24
CA GLY A 140 2.04 -4.19 8.92
C GLY A 140 2.03 -4.17 10.47
N ASN A 141 0.93 -3.77 11.08
CA ASN A 141 0.69 -3.60 12.50
C ASN A 141 -0.69 -4.11 12.94
N GLU A 142 -1.48 -4.73 12.06
CA GLU A 142 -2.77 -5.32 12.43
C GLU A 142 -2.63 -6.84 12.64
N SER A 143 -2.80 -7.27 13.89
CA SER A 143 -2.83 -8.69 14.27
C SER A 143 -4.27 -9.16 14.23
N LEU A 144 -4.55 -10.23 13.48
CA LEU A 144 -5.79 -10.99 13.64
C LEU A 144 -5.87 -11.50 15.08
N ALA A 145 -6.89 -11.06 15.81
CA ALA A 145 -7.09 -11.43 17.21
C ALA A 145 -8.47 -12.05 17.38
N VAL A 146 -8.54 -13.10 18.21
CA VAL A 146 -9.82 -13.71 18.57
C VAL A 146 -10.55 -12.76 19.50
N SER A 147 -11.74 -12.30 19.11
CA SER A 147 -12.51 -11.36 19.91
C SER A 147 -13.36 -12.08 20.96
N SER A 148 -13.88 -13.26 20.64
CA SER A 148 -14.59 -14.09 21.62
C SER A 148 -14.75 -15.54 21.18
N VAL A 149 -14.83 -16.44 22.15
CA VAL A 149 -15.23 -17.84 21.96
C VAL A 149 -16.49 -18.09 22.76
N VAL A 150 -17.56 -18.50 22.10
CA VAL A 150 -18.84 -18.85 22.74
C VAL A 150 -19.04 -20.36 22.67
N ILE A 151 -19.18 -20.98 23.83
CA ILE A 151 -19.37 -22.42 24.00
C ILE A 151 -20.74 -22.63 24.63
N ASN A 152 -21.59 -23.44 23.99
CA ASN A 152 -22.88 -23.83 24.54
C ASN A 152 -22.78 -25.27 25.06
N ALA A 153 -22.79 -25.44 26.38
CA ALA A 153 -22.50 -26.71 27.05
C ALA A 153 -23.65 -27.13 27.98
N LYS A 154 -23.95 -28.44 28.00
CA LYS A 154 -25.05 -28.96 28.82
C LYS A 154 -24.61 -29.17 30.26
N ASN A 155 -25.41 -28.65 31.20
CA ASN A 155 -25.36 -28.99 32.62
C ASN A 155 -23.98 -28.82 33.30
N MET A 156 -23.31 -27.67 33.11
CA MET A 156 -22.07 -27.36 33.83
C MET A 156 -22.31 -26.63 35.15
N LYS A 157 -21.54 -26.97 36.19
CA LYS A 157 -21.50 -26.17 37.43
C LYS A 157 -20.60 -24.95 37.23
N LYS A 158 -20.87 -23.87 37.97
CA LYS A 158 -20.12 -22.61 37.88
C LYS A 158 -18.61 -22.79 38.11
N THR A 159 -18.22 -23.69 39.01
CA THR A 159 -16.81 -24.03 39.28
C THR A 159 -16.13 -24.74 38.11
N ASP A 160 -16.88 -25.53 37.35
CA ASP A 160 -16.33 -26.24 36.19
C ASP A 160 -16.10 -25.24 35.05
N ILE A 161 -17.05 -24.32 34.84
CA ILE A 161 -16.96 -23.23 33.86
C ILE A 161 -15.68 -22.40 34.05
N GLU A 162 -15.37 -22.00 35.29
CA GLU A 162 -14.18 -21.20 35.60
C GLU A 162 -12.88 -21.99 35.33
N ASN A 163 -12.81 -23.26 35.76
CA ASN A 163 -11.63 -24.11 35.53
C ASN A 163 -11.36 -24.36 34.04
N ILE A 164 -12.41 -24.53 33.24
CA ILE A 164 -12.30 -24.78 31.80
C ILE A 164 -11.99 -23.50 31.04
N GLY A 165 -12.56 -22.37 31.44
CA GLY A 165 -12.20 -21.06 30.89
C GLY A 165 -10.69 -20.79 31.02
N HIS A 166 -10.11 -21.08 32.20
CA HIS A 166 -8.67 -20.98 32.42
C HIS A 166 -7.86 -21.95 31.54
N LYS A 167 -8.27 -23.22 31.45
CA LYS A 167 -7.57 -24.21 30.60
C LYS A 167 -7.57 -23.83 29.12
N ILE A 168 -8.71 -23.33 28.62
CA ILE A 168 -8.82 -22.85 27.23
C ILE A 168 -7.92 -21.63 27.01
N SER A 169 -7.89 -20.68 27.96
CA SER A 169 -7.01 -19.51 27.91
C SER A 169 -5.53 -19.91 27.82
N ASP A 170 -5.09 -20.87 28.63
CA ASP A 170 -3.70 -21.32 28.67
C ASP A 170 -3.25 -22.02 27.36
N GLU A 171 -4.14 -22.81 26.74
CA GLU A 171 -3.82 -23.58 25.52
C GLU A 171 -4.04 -22.83 24.21
N THR A 172 -4.91 -21.81 24.21
CA THR A 172 -5.25 -21.02 23.01
C THR A 172 -4.65 -19.61 23.01
N GLY A 173 -4.17 -19.12 24.17
CA GLY A 173 -3.67 -17.76 24.35
C GLY A 173 -4.77 -16.69 24.32
N ILE A 174 -6.04 -17.09 24.40
CA ILE A 174 -7.21 -16.19 24.40
C ILE A 174 -7.48 -15.77 25.84
N GLU A 175 -7.67 -14.46 26.09
CA GLU A 175 -8.01 -13.99 27.43
C GLU A 175 -9.32 -14.61 27.97
N CYS A 176 -9.31 -15.07 29.23
CA CYS A 176 -10.50 -15.62 29.90
C CYS A 176 -11.73 -14.71 29.84
N SER A 177 -11.55 -13.38 29.81
CA SER A 177 -12.62 -12.40 29.69
C SER A 177 -13.40 -12.49 28.36
N ASN A 178 -12.79 -13.10 27.35
CA ASN A 178 -13.33 -13.24 26.00
C ASN A 178 -13.90 -14.65 25.75
N ILE A 179 -13.94 -15.52 26.78
CA ILE A 179 -14.47 -16.88 26.70
C ILE A 179 -15.81 -16.92 27.43
N TYR A 180 -16.88 -17.24 26.70
CA TYR A 180 -18.24 -17.31 27.21
C TYR A 180 -18.78 -18.74 27.12
N ILE A 181 -18.93 -19.40 28.27
CA ILE A 181 -19.54 -20.73 28.37
C ILE A 181 -20.97 -20.54 28.88
N LYS A 182 -21.96 -20.93 28.08
CA LYS A 182 -23.39 -20.86 28.39
C LYS A 182 -23.97 -22.25 28.58
#